data_AF-A0AAN8TAA2-F1
#
_entry.id   AF-A0AAN8TAA2-F1
#
_cell.length_a   1.000
_cell.length_b   1.000
_cell.length_c   1.000
_cell.angle_alpha   90.00
_cell.angle_beta   90.00
_cell.angle_gamma   90.00
#
_symmetry.space_group_name_H-M   'P 1'
#
loop_
_entity.id
_entity.type
_entity.pdbx_description
1 polymer ?
#
loop_
_entity_poly.entity_id
_entity_poly.type
_entity_poly.pdbx_seq_one_letter_code
_entity_poly.pdbx_strand_id
1 'polypeptide(L)'
;MSIGLTKHHAPVTFLDKFAYWTVKVLLFVTDVFFQRRYGCRAMMLETVAAVPGMVGGMLLHCKSLRQFKQSGGWIKALLEEAENERMHLMTFMEIAKPNVYERALVFAVHKFF
;
A
#
# COMPACT_ATOMS: atom_id res chain seq x y z
N MET A 1 5.23 16.79 -20.00
CA MET A 1 5.72 16.33 -18.69
C MET A 1 6.41 15.00 -18.87
N SER A 2 7.73 14.93 -18.72
CA SER A 2 8.47 13.66 -18.77
C SER A 2 8.29 12.92 -17.46
N ILE A 3 7.53 11.81 -17.49
CA ILE A 3 7.39 10.90 -16.36
C ILE A 3 8.79 10.36 -16.06
N GLY A 4 9.34 10.68 -14.88
CA GLY A 4 10.69 10.33 -14.46
C GLY A 4 10.83 8.83 -14.16
N LEU A 5 10.73 8.00 -15.20
CA LEU A 5 10.76 6.52 -15.16
C LEU A 5 12.08 5.92 -14.61
N THR A 6 13.11 6.73 -14.38
CA THR A 6 14.43 6.31 -13.90
C THR A 6 14.81 6.88 -12.53
N LYS A 7 13.86 7.48 -11.79
CA LYS A 7 14.14 7.98 -10.43
C LYS A 7 14.24 6.82 -9.44
N HIS A 8 15.47 6.36 -9.19
CA HIS A 8 15.79 5.41 -8.12
C HIS A 8 16.56 6.14 -7.02
N HIS A 9 16.04 6.12 -5.78
CA HIS A 9 16.79 6.57 -4.62
C HIS A 9 17.67 5.43 -4.12
N ALA A 10 18.99 5.59 -4.23
CA ALA A 10 19.93 4.60 -3.70
C ALA A 10 19.92 4.65 -2.17
N PRO A 11 19.68 3.52 -1.46
CA PRO A 11 19.64 3.51 0.00
C PRO A 11 21.04 3.75 0.58
N VAL A 12 21.25 4.92 1.18
CA VAL A 12 22.54 5.30 1.77
C VAL A 12 22.58 4.90 3.25
N THR A 13 21.50 5.18 3.98
CA THR A 13 21.41 5.00 5.42
C THR A 13 21.07 3.57 5.80
N PHE A 14 21.41 3.13 7.02
CA PHE A 14 21.03 1.81 7.52
C PHE A 14 19.51 1.58 7.49
N LEU A 15 18.73 2.59 7.88
CA LEU A 15 17.26 2.55 7.81
C LEU A 15 16.75 2.39 6.38
N ASP A 16 17.36 3.09 5.42
CA ASP A 16 16.99 2.99 4.00
C ASP A 16 17.27 1.58 3.46
N LYS A 17 18.40 0.98 3.86
CA LYS A 17 18.76 -0.40 3.50
C LYS A 17 17.79 -1.40 4.12
N PHE A 18 17.38 -1.20 5.36
CA PHE A 18 16.40 -2.04 6.03
C PHE A 18 15.02 -1.93 5.35
N ALA A 19 14.56 -0.71 5.03
CA ALA A 19 13.31 -0.49 4.30
C ALA A 19 13.35 -1.15 2.91
N TYR A 20 14.45 -0.97 2.17
CA TYR A 20 14.66 -1.60 0.87
C TYR A 20 14.61 -3.12 0.95
N TRP A 21 15.32 -3.70 1.92
CA TRP A 21 15.33 -5.16 2.10
C TRP A 21 13.95 -5.69 2.47
N THR A 22 13.22 -4.99 3.36
CA THR A 22 11.86 -5.36 3.76
C THR A 22 10.92 -5.39 2.55
N VAL A 23 10.94 -4.34 1.72
CA VAL A 23 10.14 -4.26 0.49
C VAL A 23 10.51 -5.39 -0.47
N LYS A 24 11.81 -5.69 -0.63
CA LYS A 24 12.28 -6.78 -1.50
C LYS A 24 11.83 -8.16 -1.02
N VAL A 25 11.85 -8.41 0.28
CA VAL A 25 11.37 -9.69 0.86
C VAL A 25 9.87 -9.84 0.64
N LEU A 26 9.08 -8.80 0.91
CA LEU A 26 7.63 -8.81 0.67
C LEU A 26 7.31 -9.03 -0.82
N LEU A 27 8.04 -8.38 -1.71
CA LEU A 27 7.94 -8.62 -3.16
C LEU A 27 8.22 -10.07 -3.52
N PHE A 28 9.30 -10.66 -2.99
CA PHE A 28 9.63 -12.06 -3.25
C PHE A 28 8.53 -13.02 -2.77
N VAL A 29 8.01 -12.82 -1.55
CA VAL A 29 6.94 -13.67 -1.00
C VAL A 29 5.67 -13.58 -1.83
N THR A 30 5.27 -12.37 -2.23
CA THR A 30 4.08 -12.16 -3.07
C THR A 30 4.27 -12.73 -4.49
N ASP A 31 5.45 -12.62 -5.06
CA ASP A 31 5.78 -13.21 -6.36
C ASP A 31 5.73 -14.73 -6.35
N VAL A 32 6.25 -15.36 -5.28
CA VAL A 32 6.21 -16.82 -5.12
C VAL A 32 4.78 -17.31 -4.89
N PHE A 33 3.98 -16.59 -4.11
CA PHE A 33 2.62 -17.03 -3.76
C PHE A 33 1.62 -16.87 -4.91
N PHE A 34 1.76 -15.84 -5.74
CA PHE A 34 0.78 -15.48 -6.79
C PHE A 34 1.25 -15.69 -8.23
N GLN A 35 2.42 -16.30 -8.44
CA GLN A 35 3.09 -16.62 -9.71
C GLN A 35 2.30 -16.34 -11.01
N ARG A 36 1.20 -17.07 -11.25
CA ARG A 36 0.44 -17.01 -12.53
C ARG A 36 -0.84 -16.17 -12.50
N ARG A 37 -1.25 -15.61 -11.37
CA ARG A 37 -2.51 -14.84 -11.23
C ARG A 37 -2.23 -13.35 -11.09
N TYR A 38 -1.87 -12.70 -12.19
CA TYR A 38 -1.53 -11.27 -12.23
C TYR A 38 -2.65 -10.37 -11.67
N GLY A 39 -3.92 -10.69 -11.94
CA GLY A 39 -5.06 -9.92 -11.41
C GLY A 39 -5.22 -10.03 -9.89
N CYS A 40 -5.01 -11.22 -9.32
CA CYS A 40 -5.02 -11.41 -7.87
C CYS A 40 -3.79 -10.77 -7.19
N ARG A 41 -2.63 -10.82 -7.86
CA ARG A 41 -1.41 -10.16 -7.39
C ARG A 41 -1.59 -8.65 -7.29
N ALA A 42 -2.07 -8.01 -8.37
CA ALA A 42 -2.33 -6.58 -8.37
C ALA A 42 -3.31 -6.21 -7.25
N MET A 43 -4.44 -6.91 -7.19
CA MET A 43 -5.46 -6.71 -6.15
C MET A 43 -4.89 -6.81 -4.72
N MET A 44 -4.07 -7.83 -4.43
CA MET A 44 -3.42 -7.97 -3.13
C MET A 44 -2.47 -6.80 -2.84
N LEU A 45 -1.65 -6.39 -3.83
CA LEU A 45 -0.72 -5.29 -3.64
C LEU A 45 -1.44 -3.96 -3.37
N GLU A 46 -2.52 -3.66 -4.09
CA GLU A 46 -3.35 -2.47 -3.84
C GLU A 46 -3.97 -2.49 -2.42
N THR A 47 -4.41 -3.66 -1.93
CA THR A 47 -4.94 -3.76 -0.56
C THR A 47 -3.91 -3.43 0.51
N VAL A 48 -2.65 -3.79 0.29
CA VAL A 48 -1.55 -3.50 1.22
C VAL A 48 -1.05 -2.07 1.06
N ALA A 49 -1.07 -1.51 -0.16
CA ALA A 49 -0.68 -0.13 -0.45
C ALA A 49 -1.60 0.90 0.24
N ALA A 50 -2.89 0.60 0.38
CA ALA A 50 -3.85 1.48 1.05
C ALA A 50 -3.64 1.60 2.58
N VAL A 51 -3.03 0.61 3.24
CA VAL A 51 -2.93 0.54 4.72
C VAL A 51 -2.00 1.62 5.30
N PRO A 52 -0.76 1.84 4.80
CA PRO A 52 0.13 2.87 5.33
C PRO A 52 -0.47 4.27 5.31
N GLY A 53 -1.18 4.65 4.24
CA GLY A 53 -1.84 5.96 4.14
C GLY A 53 -2.91 6.15 5.22
N MET A 54 -3.75 5.13 5.43
CA MET A 54 -4.80 5.17 6.45
C MET A 54 -4.22 5.24 7.88
N VAL A 55 -3.24 4.38 8.20
CA VAL A 55 -2.62 4.34 9.53
C VAL A 55 -1.83 5.62 9.80
N GLY A 56 -1.06 6.11 8.82
CA GLY A 56 -0.32 7.37 8.92
C GLY A 56 -1.24 8.58 9.12
N GLY A 57 -2.32 8.64 8.35
CA GLY A 57 -3.34 9.68 8.46
C GLY A 57 -4.02 9.67 9.84
N MET A 58 -4.40 8.49 10.34
CA MET A 58 -5.02 8.32 11.65
C MET A 58 -4.08 8.70 12.79
N LEU A 59 -2.82 8.24 12.76
CA LEU A 59 -1.83 8.58 13.78
C LEU A 59 -1.57 10.09 13.83
N LEU A 60 -1.44 10.72 12.66
CA LEU A 60 -1.24 12.15 12.57
C LEU A 60 -2.48 12.93 13.02
N HIS A 61 -3.68 12.44 12.68
CA HIS A 61 -4.95 12.99 13.15
C HIS A 61 -5.05 12.95 14.69
N CYS A 62 -4.80 11.80 15.31
CA CYS A 62 -4.77 11.68 16.76
C CYS A 62 -3.71 12.57 17.42
N LYS A 63 -2.53 12.70 16.80
CA LYS A 63 -1.45 13.59 17.29
C LYS A 63 -1.87 15.06 17.20
N SER A 64 -2.50 15.46 16.09
CA SER A 64 -3.06 16.79 15.85
C SER A 64 -4.07 17.18 16.92
N LEU A 65 -5.00 16.28 17.23
CA LEU A 65 -6.02 16.46 18.26
C LEU A 65 -5.40 16.55 19.65
N ARG A 66 -4.47 15.65 19.99
CA ARG A 66 -3.81 15.64 21.30
C ARG A 66 -2.98 16.89 21.55
N GLN A 67 -2.38 17.46 20.51
CA GLN A 67 -1.52 18.64 20.62
C GLN A 67 -2.25 19.95 20.28
N PHE A 68 -3.51 19.90 19.86
CA PHE A 68 -4.28 21.03 19.32
C PHE A 68 -3.51 21.83 18.24
N LYS A 69 -2.74 21.13 17.41
CA LYS A 69 -1.93 21.72 16.32
C LYS A 69 -2.49 21.32 14.98
N GLN A 70 -2.52 22.25 14.02
CA GLN A 70 -2.86 21.98 12.62
C GLN A 70 -1.79 21.11 11.95
N SER A 71 -2.20 20.03 11.30
CA SER A 71 -1.30 19.06 10.65
C SER A 71 -0.87 19.46 9.23
N GLY A 72 -0.97 20.74 8.86
CA GLY A 72 -0.41 21.28 7.62
C GLY A 72 -0.86 20.58 6.32
N GLY A 73 -2.06 19.97 6.29
CA GLY A 73 -2.60 19.27 5.12
C GLY A 73 -2.15 17.81 4.95
N TRP A 74 -1.17 17.32 5.71
CA TRP A 74 -0.63 15.96 5.59
C TRP A 74 -1.65 14.86 5.85
N ILE A 75 -2.59 15.08 6.79
CA ILE A 75 -3.69 14.14 7.05
C ILE A 75 -4.49 13.92 5.77
N LYS A 76 -4.88 15.01 5.10
CA LYS A 76 -5.69 14.96 3.88
C LYS A 76 -4.94 14.26 2.74
N ALA A 77 -3.66 14.57 2.56
CA ALA A 77 -2.84 13.91 1.53
C ALA A 77 -2.73 12.39 1.74
N LEU A 78 -2.51 11.93 2.98
CA LEU A 78 -2.42 10.50 3.30
C LEU A 78 -3.76 9.76 3.14
N LEU A 79 -4.87 10.42 3.47
CA LEU A 79 -6.22 9.89 3.27
C LEU A 79 -6.60 9.84 1.78
N GLU A 80 -6.24 10.87 1.00
CA GLU A 80 -6.42 10.88 -0.45
C GLU A 80 -5.60 9.78 -1.13
N GLU A 81 -4.35 9.54 -0.68
CA GLU A 81 -3.53 8.43 -1.17
C GLU A 81 -4.18 7.07 -0.87
N ALA A 82 -4.64 6.85 0.36
CA ALA A 82 -5.32 5.61 0.73
C ALA A 82 -6.63 5.40 -0.06
N GLU A 83 -7.37 6.48 -0.32
CA GLU A 83 -8.56 6.42 -1.17
C GLU A 83 -8.23 6.13 -2.64
N ASN A 84 -7.12 6.67 -3.14
CA ASN A 84 -6.63 6.38 -4.48
C ASN A 84 -6.32 4.89 -4.66
N GLU A 85 -5.60 4.27 -3.73
CA GLU A 85 -5.31 2.83 -3.78
C GLU A 85 -6.57 1.97 -3.62
N ARG A 86 -7.54 2.41 -2.81
CA ARG A 86 -8.86 1.77 -2.74
C ARG A 86 -9.59 1.83 -4.09
N MET A 87 -9.49 2.94 -4.81
CA MET A 87 -10.09 3.07 -6.14
C MET A 87 -9.42 2.13 -7.14
N HIS A 88 -8.09 2.06 -7.15
CA HIS A 88 -7.34 1.09 -7.97
C HIS A 88 -7.81 -0.34 -7.70
N LEU A 89 -7.94 -0.72 -6.42
CA LEU A 89 -8.44 -2.02 -6.01
C LEU A 89 -9.82 -2.34 -6.60
N MET A 90 -10.77 -1.40 -6.51
CA MET A 90 -12.13 -1.59 -7.02
C MET A 90 -12.13 -1.81 -8.54
N THR A 91 -11.31 -1.06 -9.28
CA THR A 91 -11.15 -1.26 -10.72
C THR A 91 -10.59 -2.65 -11.05
N PHE A 92 -9.57 -3.12 -10.31
CA PHE A 92 -9.04 -4.47 -10.52
C PHE A 92 -10.04 -5.57 -10.15
N MET A 93 -10.90 -5.36 -9.15
CA MET A 93 -11.94 -6.31 -8.79
C MET A 93 -12.99 -6.49 -9.90
N GLU A 94 -13.38 -5.39 -10.57
CA GLU A 94 -14.32 -5.45 -11.70
C GLU A 94 -13.75 -6.21 -12.89
N ILE A 95 -12.46 -6.04 -13.16
CA ILE A 95 -11.76 -6.69 -14.28
C ILE A 95 -11.47 -8.17 -13.97
N ALA A 96 -10.93 -8.47 -12.78
CA ALA A 96 -10.44 -9.81 -12.45
C ALA A 96 -11.54 -10.78 -12.00
N LYS A 97 -12.70 -10.28 -11.53
CA LYS A 97 -13.83 -11.07 -10.96
C LYS A 97 -13.34 -12.25 -10.10
N PRO A 98 -12.68 -11.98 -8.97
CA PRO A 98 -12.00 -13.00 -8.18
C PRO A 98 -12.99 -14.00 -7.58
N ASN A 99 -12.59 -15.26 -7.58
CA ASN A 99 -13.35 -16.37 -7.01
C ASN A 99 -13.42 -16.26 -5.47
N VAL A 100 -14.34 -16.96 -4.82
CA VAL A 100 -14.58 -16.85 -3.36
C VAL A 100 -13.31 -17.14 -2.54
N TYR A 101 -12.50 -18.10 -2.98
CA TYR A 101 -11.22 -18.45 -2.34
C TYR A 101 -10.18 -17.32 -2.42
N GLU A 102 -10.14 -16.59 -3.54
CA GLU A 102 -9.20 -15.47 -3.73
C GLU A 102 -9.61 -14.29 -2.86
N ARG A 103 -10.91 -14.03 -2.74
CA ARG A 103 -11.45 -13.03 -1.81
C ARG A 103 -11.09 -13.37 -0.36
N ALA A 104 -11.28 -14.63 0.05
CA ALA A 104 -10.93 -15.08 1.40
C ALA A 104 -9.44 -14.89 1.69
N LEU A 105 -8.58 -15.15 0.70
CA LEU A 105 -7.14 -14.96 0.83
C LEU A 105 -6.76 -13.49 0.96
N VAL A 106 -7.35 -12.59 0.16
CA VAL A 106 -7.14 -11.14 0.29
C VAL A 106 -7.57 -10.65 1.68
N PHE A 107 -8.70 -11.13 2.21
CA PHE A 107 -9.12 -10.80 3.57
C PHE A 107 -8.15 -11.32 4.64
N ALA A 108 -7.60 -12.53 4.49
CA ALA A 108 -6.64 -13.09 5.42
C ALA A 108 -5.34 -12.27 5.45
N VAL A 109 -4.86 -11.87 4.27
CA VAL A 109 -3.69 -10.99 4.12
C VAL A 109 -3.95 -9.64 4.77
N HIS A 110 -5.09 -9.00 4.48
CA HIS A 110 -5.45 -7.72 5.08
C HIS A 110 -5.49 -7.76 6.61
N LYS A 111 -5.91 -8.88 7.21
CA LYS A 111 -5.91 -9.04 8.68
C LYS A 111 -4.52 -9.22 9.30
N PHE A 112 -3.55 -9.66 8.50
CA PHE A 112 -2.19 -9.89 8.97
C PHE A 112 -1.36 -8.60 8.98
N PHE A 113 -1.62 -7.69 8.06
CA PHE A 113 -1.00 -6.36 7.98
C PHE A 113 -1.73 -5.34 8.87
#